data_AF-A0A6P1T330-F1
#
_entry.id   AF-A0A6P1T330-F1
#
_cell.length_a   1.000
_cell.length_b   1.000
_cell.length_c   1.000
_cell.angle_alpha   90.00
_cell.angle_beta   90.00
_cell.angle_gamma   90.00
#
_symmetry.space_group_name_H-M   'P 1'
#
loop_
_entity.id
_entity.type
_entity.pdbx_description
1 polymer ?
#
loop_
_entity_poly.entity_id
_entity_poly.type
_entity_poly.pdbx_seq_one_letter_code
_entity_poly.pdbx_strand_id
1 'polypeptide(L)' 'MAWRESFGFYERLYAAIDFFAALFFVVGSVFFFFDDWHTLATFLFLIGSLLFAARPTAQVLREYRLAKAPLPEDPDD' A
#
# COMPACT_ATOMS: atom_id res chain seq x y z
N MET A 1 -1.13 -26.83 5.59
CA MET A 1 -0.12 -25.81 5.22
C MET A 1 -0.43 -25.12 3.87
N ALA A 2 -1.69 -24.99 3.45
CA ALA A 2 -2.06 -24.41 2.14
C ALA A 2 -2.23 -22.87 2.16
N TRP A 3 -2.16 -22.23 3.34
CA TRP A 3 -2.34 -20.79 3.47
C TRP A 3 -1.16 -19.97 2.93
N ARG A 4 0.06 -20.54 2.86
CA ARG A 4 1.30 -19.78 2.56
C ARG A 4 1.51 -19.45 1.08
N GLU A 5 0.95 -20.23 0.16
CA GLU A 5 1.24 -20.08 -1.27
C GLU A 5 0.50 -18.89 -1.90
N SER A 6 -0.73 -18.59 -1.45
CA SER A 6 -1.48 -17.43 -1.91
C SER A 6 -0.91 -16.11 -1.36
N PHE A 7 -0.28 -16.10 -0.18
CA PHE A 7 0.34 -14.89 0.38
C PHE A 7 1.50 -14.37 -0.48
N GLY A 8 2.26 -15.27 -1.12
CA GLY A 8 3.45 -14.88 -1.88
C GLY A 8 3.15 -13.98 -3.09
N PHE A 9 1.95 -14.05 -3.68
CA PHE A 9 1.56 -13.15 -4.77
C PHE A 9 1.16 -11.77 -4.25
N TYR A 10 0.34 -11.71 -3.20
CA TYR A 10 -0.07 -10.43 -2.59
C TYR A 10 1.12 -9.66 -2.01
N GLU A 11 2.05 -10.35 -1.34
CA GLU A 11 3.28 -9.75 -0.81
C GLU A 11 4.12 -9.11 -1.95
N ARG A 12 4.29 -9.84 -3.06
CA ARG A 12 4.99 -9.32 -4.25
C ARG A 12 4.27 -8.15 -4.91
N LEU A 13 2.94 -8.20 -4.99
CA LEU A 13 2.14 -7.11 -5.54
C LEU A 13 2.26 -5.85 -4.69
N TYR A 14 2.15 -5.96 -3.36
CA TYR A 14 2.34 -4.82 -2.46
C TYR A 14 3.77 -4.28 -2.51
N ALA A 15 4.78 -5.16 -2.57
CA ALA A 15 6.16 -4.72 -2.75
C ALA A 15 6.38 -3.98 -4.09
N ALA A 16 5.74 -4.43 -5.16
CA ALA A 16 5.77 -3.73 -6.45
C ALA A 16 5.07 -2.37 -6.36
N ILE A 17 3.90 -2.29 -5.73
CA ILE A 17 3.19 -1.03 -5.49
C ILE A 17 4.05 -0.05 -4.69
N ASP A 18 4.66 -0.49 -3.59
CA ASP A 18 5.54 0.32 -2.75
C ASP A 18 6.77 0.81 -3.55
N PHE A 19 7.35 -0.06 -4.39
CA PHE A 19 8.47 0.30 -5.27
C PHE A 19 8.07 1.36 -6.30
N PHE A 20 6.94 1.20 -6.99
CA PHE A 20 6.46 2.18 -7.96
C PHE A 20 6.07 3.50 -7.28
N ALA A 21 5.48 3.46 -6.08
CA ALA A 21 5.20 4.65 -5.30
C ALA A 21 6.49 5.44 -5.01
N ALA A 22 7.52 4.76 -4.50
CA ALA A 22 8.83 5.36 -4.25
C ALA A 22 9.46 5.92 -5.52
N LEU A 23 9.39 5.19 -6.64
CA LEU A 23 9.90 5.64 -7.93
C LEU A 23 9.21 6.93 -8.38
N PHE A 24 7.88 7.00 -8.33
CA PHE A 24 7.14 8.21 -8.71
C PHE A 24 7.45 9.40 -7.80
N PHE A 25 7.63 9.19 -6.50
CA PHE A 25 8.06 10.26 -5.60
C PHE A 25 9.45 10.78 -5.95
N VAL A 26 10.41 9.89 -6.21
CA VAL A 26 11.78 10.30 -6.58
C VAL A 26 11.78 11.06 -7.91
N VAL A 27 11.14 10.51 -8.95
CA VAL A 27 11.07 11.17 -10.27
C VAL A 27 10.32 12.49 -10.20
N GLY A 28 9.18 12.52 -9.50
CA GLY A 28 8.44 13.76 -9.26
C GLY A 28 9.27 14.79 -8.51
N SER A 29 10.11 14.36 -7.55
CA SER A 29 10.98 15.26 -6.79
C SER A 29 12.03 15.91 -7.68
N VAL A 30 12.58 15.14 -8.63
CA VAL A 30 13.51 15.67 -9.64
C VAL A 30 12.80 16.69 -10.54
N PHE A 31 11.54 16.45 -10.91
CA PHE A 31 10.80 17.38 -11.79
C PHE A 31 10.45 18.71 -11.12
N PHE A 32 10.34 18.75 -9.80
CA PHE A 32 10.17 20.00 -9.04
C PHE A 32 11.38 20.95 -9.12
N PHE A 33 12.52 20.53 -9.67
CA PHE A 33 13.66 21.43 -9.92
C PHE A 33 13.54 22.23 -11.23
N PHE A 34 12.55 21.93 -12.06
CA PHE A 34 12.36 22.59 -13.36
C PHE A 34 10.98 23.25 -13.43
N ASP A 35 10.94 24.57 -13.60
CA ASP A 35 9.70 25.35 -13.60
C ASP A 35 8.65 24.82 -14.60
N ASP A 36 9.06 24.44 -15.81
CA ASP A 36 8.16 23.94 -16.86
C ASP A 36 7.52 22.58 -16.52
N TRP A 37 8.08 21.83 -15.56
CA TRP A 37 7.69 20.45 -15.25
C TRP A 37 6.86 20.31 -13.97
N HIS A 38 6.54 21.43 -13.30
CA HIS A 38 5.81 21.43 -12.03
C HIS A 38 4.45 20.72 -12.07
N THR A 39 3.68 20.90 -13.15
CA THR A 39 2.40 20.20 -13.32
C THR A 39 2.61 18.70 -13.35
N LEU A 40 3.62 18.23 -14.09
CA LEU A 40 3.91 16.80 -14.23
C LEU A 40 4.48 16.22 -12.93
N ALA A 41 5.33 16.98 -12.23
CA ALA A 41 5.81 16.64 -10.88
C ALA A 41 4.65 16.42 -9.90
N THR A 42 3.64 17.30 -9.94
CA THR A 42 2.45 17.22 -9.08
C THR A 42 1.65 15.95 -9.34
N PHE A 43 1.42 15.57 -10.61
CA PHE A 43 0.74 14.33 -10.95
C PHE A 43 1.54 13.08 -10.55
N LEU A 44 2.86 13.08 -10.73
CA LEU A 44 3.71 11.97 -10.27
C LEU A 44 3.62 11.79 -8.76
N PHE A 45 3.66 12.89 -8.00
CA PHE A 45 3.47 12.84 -6.55
C PHE A 45 2.07 12.37 -6.16
N LEU A 46 1.02 12.81 -6.86
CA LEU A 46 -0.34 12.36 -6.61
C LEU A 46 -0.47 10.85 -6.83
N ILE A 47 0.02 10.34 -7.95
CA ILE A 47 -0.01 8.91 -8.27
C ILE A 47 0.83 8.11 -7.26
N GLY A 48 2.04 8.56 -6.95
CA GLY A 48 2.89 7.96 -5.92
C GLY A 48 2.18 7.89 -4.55
N SER A 49 1.46 8.95 -4.17
CA SER A 49 0.69 9.01 -2.92
C SER A 49 -0.46 8.01 -2.89
N LEU A 50 -1.20 7.88 -3.99
CA LEU A 50 -2.30 6.92 -4.09
C LEU A 50 -1.80 5.48 -4.00
N LEU A 51 -0.68 5.18 -4.66
CA LEU A 51 -0.04 3.86 -4.57
C LEU A 51 0.46 3.57 -3.16
N PHE A 52 1.17 4.53 -2.55
CA PHE A 52 1.67 4.42 -1.17
C PHE A 52 0.55 4.19 -0.15
N ALA A 53 -0.64 4.78 -0.36
CA ALA A 53 -1.77 4.61 0.54
C ALA A 53 -2.38 3.20 0.51
N ALA A 54 -2.22 2.44 -0.58
CA ALA A 54 -2.92 1.16 -0.77
C ALA A 54 -2.59 0.11 0.31
N ARG A 55 -1.31 -0.02 0.70
CA ARG A 55 -0.85 -0.98 1.71
C ARG A 55 -1.33 -0.65 3.14
N PRO A 56 -1.13 0.57 3.69
CA PRO A 56 -1.65 0.91 5.00
C PRO A 56 -3.19 0.85 5.04
N THR A 57 -3.89 1.21 3.96
CA THR A 57 -5.36 1.03 3.89
C THR A 57 -5.77 -0.43 4.01
N ALA A 58 -5.09 -1.34 3.31
CA ALA A 58 -5.37 -2.78 3.42
C ALA A 58 -5.11 -3.33 4.83
N GLN A 59 -4.06 -2.85 5.50
CA GLN A 59 -3.76 -3.22 6.88
C GLN A 59 -4.85 -2.74 7.84
N VAL A 60 -5.27 -1.47 7.76
CA VAL A 60 -6.33 -0.92 8.61
C VAL A 60 -7.64 -1.69 8.42
N LEU A 61 -8.02 -2.01 7.18
CA LEU A 61 -9.22 -2.81 6.90
C LEU A 61 -9.13 -4.23 7.48
N ARG A 62 -7.93 -4.82 7.52
CA ARG A 62 -7.71 -6.13 8.15
C ARG A 62 -7.86 -6.04 9.66
N GLU A 63 -7.21 -5.06 10.30
CA GLU A 63 -7.28 -4.82 11.75
C GLU A 63 -8.72 -4.54 12.20
N TYR A 64 -9.46 -3.72 11.45
CA TYR A 64 -10.87 -3.44 11.72
C TYR A 64 -11.76 -4.67 11.64
N ARG A 65 -11.55 -5.56 10.66
CA ARG A 65 -12.32 -6.82 10.55
C ARG A 65 -11.99 -7.78 11.68
N LEU A 66 -10.72 -7.91 12.06
CA LEU A 66 -10.30 -8.76 13.17
C LEU A 66 -10.88 -8.27 14.50
N ALA A 67 -10.91 -6.96 14.73
CA ALA A 67 -11.50 -6.36 15.94
C ALA A 67 -13.01 -6.62 16.07
N LYS A 68 -13.71 -6.96 14.98
CA LYS A 68 -15.15 -7.25 14.96
C LYS A 68 -15.48 -8.74 14.94
N ALA A 69 -14.48 -9.61 14.81
CA ALA A 69 -14.72 -11.05 14.81
C ALA A 69 -15.18 -11.50 16.22
N PRO A 70 -16.24 -12.30 16.35
CA PRO A 70 -16.62 -12.91 17.63
C PRO A 70 -15.43 -13.69 18.19
N LEU A 71 -15.13 -13.50 19.48
CA LEU A 71 -14.14 -14.33 20.15
C LEU A 71 -14.66 -15.79 20.14
N PRO A 72 -13.80 -16.78 19.85
CA PRO A 72 -14.20 -18.18 19.96
C PRO A 72 -14.64 -18.45 21.40
N GLU A 73 -15.80 -19.11 21.56
CA GLU A 73 -16.24 -19.62 22.87
C GLU A 73 -15.19 -20.60 23.38
N ASP A 74 -14.75 -20.39 24.63
CA ASP A 74 -13.82 -21.29 25.29
C ASP A 74 -14.53 -22.64 25.50
N PRO A 75 -13.97 -23.78 25.07
CA PRO A 75 -14.65 -25.08 25.19
C PRO A 75 -14.91 -25.55 26.63
N ASP A 76 -14.41 -24.81 27.63
CA ASP A 76 -14.39 -25.18 29.04
C ASP A 76 -15.34 -24.33 29.94
N ASP A 77 -16.23 -23.50 29.37
CA ASP A 77 -17.34 -22.81 30.07
C ASP A 77 -18.68 -23.59 30.08
#